data_AF-A0A967GWG5-F1
#
_entry.id   AF-A0A967GWG5-F1
#
_cell.length_a   1.000
_cell.length_b   1.000
_cell.length_c   1.000
_cell.angle_alpha   90.00
_cell.angle_beta   90.00
_cell.angle_gamma   90.00
#
_symmetry.space_group_name_H-M   'P 1'
#
loop_
_entity.id
_entity.type
_entity.pdbx_description
1 polymer ?
#
loop_
_entity_poly.entity_id
_entity_poly.type
_entity_poly.pdbx_seq_one_letter_code
_entity_poly.pdbx_strand_id
1 'polypeptide(L)'
;MDVGENQARRIYLFDVRGTDDPVPVTTDRLDSYSPAFGAGGKWLYFLSDRTFRSVQGSPWGARQPEALLDKTTSVFLLDLVGEQRSPFAPDDELTAARKEPPPKPAGEGVKEGKKEAPKAVEVKLEGLSERLHAAPLEPGNYSYLSVAKGSLYFFRS
;
A
#
# COMPACT_ATOMS: atom_id res chain seq x y z
N MET A 1 6.37 4.27 -26.67
CA MET A 1 7.07 4.37 -25.37
C MET A 1 6.83 5.78 -24.87
N ASP A 2 5.79 5.97 -24.06
CA ASP A 2 5.58 7.24 -23.37
C ASP A 2 6.48 7.20 -22.12
N VAL A 3 7.68 7.74 -22.27
CA VAL A 3 8.69 7.75 -21.22
C VAL A 3 8.53 9.10 -20.52
N GLY A 4 7.88 9.11 -19.36
CA GLY A 4 8.12 10.22 -18.44
C GLY A 4 9.60 10.18 -18.09
N GLU A 5 10.36 11.19 -18.51
CA GLU A 5 11.83 11.30 -18.40
C GLU A 5 12.37 11.30 -16.96
N ASN A 6 11.52 11.07 -15.96
CA ASN A 6 11.93 11.09 -14.58
C ASN A 6 12.31 9.68 -14.09
N GLN A 7 13.38 9.63 -13.29
CA GLN A 7 13.95 8.37 -12.78
C GLN A 7 13.22 7.84 -11.53
N ALA A 8 12.01 8.33 -11.26
CA ALA A 8 11.25 7.90 -10.11
C ALA A 8 10.75 6.47 -10.31
N ARG A 9 10.84 5.66 -9.26
CA ARG A 9 10.29 4.30 -9.27
C ARG A 9 8.77 4.37 -9.38
N ARG A 10 8.21 3.59 -10.30
CA ARG A 10 6.77 3.42 -10.47
C ARG A 10 6.37 1.98 -10.30
N ILE A 11 5.14 1.77 -9.86
CA ILE A 11 4.53 0.45 -9.77
C ILE A 11 3.68 0.24 -11.02
N TYR A 12 3.83 -0.94 -11.62
CA TYR A 12 3.08 -1.38 -12.79
C TYR A 12 2.32 -2.66 -12.44
N LEU A 13 1.13 -2.81 -13.02
CA LEU A 13 0.41 -4.07 -13.06
C LEU A 13 0.72 -4.78 -14.37
N PHE A 14 1.01 -6.07 -14.26
CA PHE A 14 1.27 -6.95 -15.39
C PHE A 14 0.22 -8.05 -15.39
N ASP A 15 -0.39 -8.30 -16.55
CA ASP A 15 -1.15 -9.52 -16.74
C ASP A 15 -0.19 -10.70 -16.99
N VAL A 16 -0.32 -11.72 -16.15
CA VAL A 16 0.52 -12.92 -16.21
C VAL A 16 0.21 -13.82 -17.40
N ARG A 17 -0.94 -13.64 -18.04
CA ARG A 17 -1.31 -14.36 -19.27
C ARG A 17 -0.74 -13.67 -20.52
N GLY A 18 -0.24 -12.44 -20.39
CA GLY A 18 0.33 -11.66 -21.48
C GLY A 18 -0.71 -11.19 -22.49
N THR A 19 -1.97 -11.09 -22.10
CA THR A 19 -3.03 -10.58 -22.99
C THR A 19 -3.05 -9.06 -23.08
N ASP A 20 -2.56 -8.39 -22.03
CA ASP A 20 -2.64 -6.95 -21.89
C ASP A 20 -1.26 -6.33 -21.62
N ASP A 21 -1.06 -5.12 -22.13
CA ASP A 21 0.15 -4.33 -21.86
C ASP A 21 0.26 -3.94 -20.37
N PRO A 22 1.49 -3.75 -19.85
CA PRO A 22 1.68 -3.30 -18.48
C PRO A 22 1.06 -1.93 -18.23
N VAL A 23 0.30 -1.80 -17.15
CA VAL A 23 -0.40 -0.55 -16.81
C VAL A 23 0.26 0.12 -15.60
N PRO A 24 0.68 1.40 -15.69
CA PRO A 24 1.19 2.13 -14.53
C PRO A 24 0.06 2.39 -13.53
N VAL A 25 0.26 2.00 -12.27
CA VAL A 25 -0.69 2.30 -11.18
C VAL A 25 -0.30 3.53 -10.36
N THR A 26 0.96 3.97 -10.49
CA THR A 26 1.46 5.21 -9.88
C THR A 26 1.97 6.15 -10.96
N THR A 27 1.95 7.45 -10.66
CA THR A 27 2.47 8.48 -11.56
C THR A 27 4.01 8.48 -11.58
N ASP A 28 4.61 9.28 -12.47
CA ASP A 28 6.03 9.60 -12.46
C ASP A 28 6.43 10.32 -11.19
N ARG A 29 5.60 11.21 -10.67
CA ARG A 29 6.09 12.38 -9.94
C ARG A 29 6.97 12.06 -8.72
N LEU A 30 6.71 10.94 -8.05
CA LEU A 30 7.33 10.56 -6.78
C LEU A 30 7.61 9.06 -6.75
N ASP A 31 8.68 8.68 -6.06
CA ASP A 31 9.07 7.29 -5.89
C ASP A 31 7.95 6.46 -5.23
N SER A 32 7.61 5.35 -5.85
CA SER A 32 6.66 4.35 -5.37
C SER A 32 7.28 2.96 -5.50
N TYR A 33 7.29 2.19 -4.41
CA TYR A 33 8.05 0.94 -4.31
C TYR A 33 7.47 -0.01 -3.25
N SER A 34 8.03 -1.23 -3.16
CA SER A 34 7.59 -2.30 -2.27
C SER A 34 6.08 -2.62 -2.35
N PRO A 35 5.54 -2.95 -3.54
CA PRO A 35 4.14 -3.32 -3.67
C PRO A 35 3.81 -4.66 -3.00
N ALA A 36 2.66 -4.75 -2.35
CA ALA A 36 2.10 -6.00 -1.86
C ALA A 36 0.56 -6.01 -2.01
N PHE A 37 0.03 -7.11 -2.56
CA PHE A 37 -1.42 -7.30 -2.63
C PHE A 37 -1.99 -7.63 -1.25
N GLY A 38 -3.13 -7.02 -0.96
CA GLY A 38 -3.95 -7.33 0.20
C GLY A 38 -4.58 -8.72 0.16
N ALA A 39 -5.08 -9.17 1.31
CA ALA A 39 -5.89 -10.38 1.36
C ALA A 39 -7.10 -10.26 0.40
N GLY A 40 -7.21 -11.19 -0.54
CA GLY A 40 -8.28 -11.21 -1.54
C GLY A 40 -8.07 -10.30 -2.76
N GLY A 41 -6.90 -9.67 -2.93
CA GLY A 41 -6.53 -8.96 -4.15
C GLY A 41 -7.26 -7.62 -4.39
N LYS A 42 -8.08 -7.15 -3.45
CA LYS A 42 -8.87 -5.91 -3.62
C LYS A 42 -8.04 -4.64 -3.42
N TRP A 43 -6.97 -4.74 -2.63
CA TRP A 43 -6.11 -3.62 -2.25
C TRP A 43 -4.69 -3.88 -2.73
N LEU A 44 -4.02 -2.83 -3.20
CA LEU A 44 -2.57 -2.81 -3.40
C LEU A 44 -1.94 -1.85 -2.39
N TYR A 45 -1.09 -2.38 -1.52
CA TYR A 45 -0.33 -1.61 -0.56
C TYR A 45 1.06 -1.33 -1.13
N PHE A 46 1.59 -0.14 -0.87
CA PHE A 46 2.95 0.21 -1.28
C PHE A 46 3.52 1.35 -0.44
N LEU A 47 4.83 1.55 -0.58
CA LEU A 47 5.56 2.65 0.02
C LEU A 47 5.78 3.75 -1.01
N SER A 48 5.67 5.01 -0.60
CA SER A 48 6.00 6.13 -1.48
C SER A 48 6.59 7.31 -0.72
N ASP A 49 7.60 7.94 -1.31
CA ASP A 49 8.30 9.08 -0.74
C ASP A 49 7.54 10.37 -1.10
N ARG A 50 6.49 10.66 -0.33
CA ARG A 50 5.58 11.80 -0.57
C ARG A 50 5.56 12.83 0.55
N THR A 51 6.36 12.59 1.59
CA THR A 51 6.47 13.52 2.71
C THR A 51 7.76 14.32 2.58
N PHE A 52 7.63 15.63 2.47
CA PHE A 52 8.77 16.55 2.35
C PHE A 52 8.84 17.43 3.60
N ARG A 53 9.52 16.93 4.63
CA ARG A 53 9.75 17.66 5.88
C ARG A 53 11.23 17.77 6.14
N SER A 54 11.72 19.01 6.20
CA SER A 54 13.10 19.27 6.63
C SER A 54 13.21 19.10 8.15
N VAL A 55 14.22 18.35 8.60
CA VAL A 55 14.61 18.32 10.04
C VAL A 55 15.49 19.52 10.40
N GLN A 56 16.01 20.24 9.41
CA GLN A 56 16.81 21.44 9.61
C GLN A 56 15.89 22.61 9.97
N GLY A 57 15.81 22.93 11.28
CA GLY A 57 14.88 23.94 11.81
C GLY A 57 15.27 25.41 11.57
N SER A 58 16.47 25.66 11.05
CA SER A 58 16.96 27.02 10.74
C SER A 58 17.76 27.01 9.44
N PRO A 59 17.63 28.02 8.56
CA PRO A 59 18.39 28.14 7.32
C PRO A 59 19.91 28.22 7.53
N TRP A 60 20.37 28.42 8.77
CA TRP A 60 21.79 28.54 9.13
C TRP A 60 22.31 27.46 10.10
N GLY A 61 21.54 26.40 10.38
CA GLY A 61 21.77 25.42 11.47
C GLY A 61 23.20 24.94 11.72
N ALA A 62 23.55 23.71 11.31
CA ALA A 62 24.91 23.20 11.44
C ALA A 62 25.91 23.85 10.46
N ARG A 63 25.61 25.06 9.96
CA ARG A 63 26.24 25.69 8.79
C ARG A 63 26.03 24.90 7.48
N GLN A 64 24.94 24.15 7.42
CA GLN A 64 24.45 23.40 6.25
C GLN A 64 23.08 23.97 5.84
N PRO A 65 23.03 24.88 4.84
CA PRO A 65 21.80 25.55 4.43
C PRO A 65 20.85 24.66 3.62
N GLU A 66 21.29 23.47 3.19
CA GLU A 66 20.48 22.52 2.43
C GLU A 66 19.35 21.90 3.28
N ALA A 67 18.22 21.60 2.62
CA ALA A 67 17.13 20.88 3.26
C ALA A 67 17.55 19.44 3.55
N LEU A 68 17.60 19.06 4.82
CA LEU A 68 17.77 17.67 5.23
C LEU A 68 16.40 17.03 5.39
N LEU A 69 15.99 16.25 4.38
CA LEU A 69 14.74 15.50 4.39
C LEU A 69 14.96 14.14 5.05
N ASP A 70 14.22 13.87 6.11
CA ASP A 70 14.19 12.58 6.80
C ASP A 70 12.73 12.10 6.89
N LYS A 71 12.52 10.79 6.98
CA LYS A 71 11.20 10.16 7.13
C LYS A 71 10.23 10.55 6.02
N THR A 72 10.71 10.46 4.77
CA THR A 72 9.94 10.85 3.58
C THR A 72 8.89 9.81 3.18
N THR A 73 9.04 8.57 3.66
CA THR A 73 8.23 7.43 3.24
C THR A 73 6.91 7.36 4.01
N SER A 74 5.81 7.23 3.27
CA SER A 74 4.48 6.93 3.81
C SER A 74 3.92 5.65 3.18
N VAL A 75 3.03 4.98 3.90
CA VAL A 75 2.32 3.79 3.43
C VAL A 75 1.04 4.22 2.72
N PHE A 76 0.83 3.73 1.51
CA PHE A 76 -0.35 3.98 0.72
C PHE A 76 -1.11 2.69 0.40
N LEU A 77 -2.43 2.83 0.21
CA LEU A 77 -3.34 1.80 -0.22
C LEU A 77 -4.07 2.27 -1.48
N LEU A 78 -4.12 1.42 -2.49
CA LEU A 78 -4.88 1.65 -3.71
C LEU A 78 -6.03 0.66 -3.79
N ASP A 79 -7.27 1.15 -3.91
CA ASP A 79 -8.45 0.30 -4.13
C ASP A 79 -8.53 -0.10 -5.61
N LEU A 80 -8.29 -1.38 -5.88
CA LEU A 80 -8.25 -1.92 -7.23
C LEU A 80 -9.64 -2.14 -7.82
N VAL A 81 -10.68 -2.33 -6.99
CA VAL A 81 -12.04 -2.69 -7.44
C VAL A 81 -13.01 -1.50 -7.34
N GLY A 82 -12.73 -0.54 -6.46
CA GLY A 82 -13.55 0.66 -6.24
C GLY A 82 -14.66 0.47 -5.22
N GLU A 83 -15.13 1.60 -4.68
CA GLU A 83 -16.25 1.72 -3.72
C GLU A 83 -16.06 0.93 -2.42
N GLN A 84 -14.80 0.68 -2.01
CA GLN A 84 -14.51 -0.04 -0.77
C GLN A 84 -14.16 0.88 0.38
N ARG A 85 -14.56 0.47 1.58
CA ARG A 85 -14.15 1.12 2.81
C ARG A 85 -12.69 0.81 3.10
N SER A 86 -11.91 1.84 3.46
CA SER A 86 -10.52 1.66 3.88
C SER A 86 -10.42 0.65 5.03
N PRO A 87 -9.48 -0.32 4.97
CA PRO A 87 -9.18 -1.24 6.06
C PRO A 87 -8.74 -0.56 7.37
N PHE A 88 -8.30 0.69 7.27
CA PHE A 88 -7.89 1.50 8.42
C PHE A 88 -8.96 2.50 8.88
N ALA A 89 -10.14 2.51 8.25
CA ALA A 89 -11.24 3.35 8.70
C ALA A 89 -11.74 2.86 10.08
N PRO A 90 -11.95 3.77 11.07
CA PRO A 90 -12.48 3.41 12.39
C PRO A 90 -13.85 2.73 12.24
N ASP A 91 -14.25 1.86 13.17
CA ASP A 91 -15.60 1.25 13.12
C ASP A 91 -16.69 2.34 13.24
N ASP A 92 -17.73 2.24 12.41
CA ASP A 92 -18.96 3.05 12.43
C ASP A 92 -20.19 2.14 12.66
N GLU A 93 -21.38 2.70 12.89
CA GLU A 93 -22.62 1.97 13.21
C GLU A 93 -22.97 0.91 12.14
N LEU A 94 -22.70 1.22 10.87
CA LEU A 94 -22.87 0.30 9.73
C LEU A 94 -21.93 -0.91 9.75
N THR A 95 -20.76 -0.78 10.36
CA THR A 95 -19.77 -1.87 10.48
C THR A 95 -19.94 -2.70 11.74
N ALA A 96 -20.42 -2.09 12.83
CA ALA A 96 -20.74 -2.81 14.06
C ALA A 96 -21.84 -3.87 13.82
N ALA A 97 -22.83 -3.55 12.97
CA ALA A 97 -23.88 -4.48 12.57
C ALA A 97 -23.40 -5.67 11.72
N ARG A 98 -22.19 -5.62 11.15
CA ARG A 98 -21.61 -6.69 10.30
C ARG A 98 -20.65 -7.62 11.07
N LYS A 99 -20.30 -7.30 12.32
CA LYS A 99 -19.55 -8.20 13.20
C LYS A 99 -20.50 -9.26 13.78
N GLU A 100 -20.72 -10.34 13.04
CA GLU A 100 -21.32 -11.57 13.58
C GLU A 100 -20.39 -12.25 14.63
N PRO A 101 -20.95 -13.05 15.56
CA PRO A 101 -20.33 -13.37 16.85
C PRO A 101 -19.10 -14.30 16.73
N PRO A 102 -18.24 -14.34 17.77
CA PRO A 102 -17.01 -15.13 17.75
C PRO A 102 -17.30 -16.64 17.65
N PRO A 103 -16.47 -17.41 16.92
CA PRO A 103 -16.57 -18.86 16.93
C PRO A 103 -16.19 -19.40 18.32
N LYS A 104 -17.04 -20.29 18.86
CA LYS A 104 -16.78 -21.06 20.09
C LYS A 104 -15.49 -21.88 19.96
N PRO A 105 -14.75 -22.12 21.05
CA PRO A 105 -13.52 -22.90 21.00
C PRO A 105 -13.85 -24.38 20.82
N ALA A 106 -13.23 -25.03 19.83
CA ALA A 106 -13.23 -26.47 19.72
C ALA A 106 -11.88 -26.95 19.18
N GLY A 107 -11.11 -27.58 20.07
CA GLY A 107 -10.36 -28.82 19.82
C GLY A 107 -9.16 -28.79 18.88
N GLU A 108 -8.01 -29.17 19.44
CA GLU A 108 -6.80 -29.60 18.72
C GLU A 108 -7.11 -30.60 17.59
N GLY A 109 -6.48 -30.37 16.44
CA GLY A 109 -6.55 -31.26 15.28
C GLY A 109 -5.72 -30.71 14.14
N VAL A 110 -4.47 -31.17 14.04
CA VAL A 110 -3.54 -30.91 12.94
C VAL A 110 -4.23 -31.20 11.60
N LYS A 111 -4.36 -30.20 10.73
CA LYS A 111 -4.68 -30.39 9.31
C LYS A 111 -3.78 -29.55 8.42
N GLU A 112 -3.10 -30.28 7.55
CA GLU A 112 -2.17 -29.85 6.52
C GLU A 112 -2.65 -28.69 5.66
N GLY A 113 -1.68 -27.88 5.25
CA GLY A 113 -1.84 -26.71 4.41
C GLY A 113 -2.53 -27.01 3.10
N LYS A 114 -3.82 -26.63 3.02
CA LYS A 114 -4.50 -26.41 1.76
C LYS A 114 -3.99 -25.09 1.19
N LYS A 115 -3.04 -25.15 0.24
CA LYS A 115 -2.68 -24.01 -0.61
C LYS A 115 -3.96 -23.52 -1.30
N GLU A 116 -4.51 -22.42 -0.81
CA GLU A 116 -5.58 -21.69 -1.50
C GLU A 116 -5.02 -21.31 -2.88
N ALA A 117 -5.69 -21.76 -3.94
CA ALA A 117 -5.36 -21.36 -5.30
C ALA A 117 -5.38 -19.83 -5.38
N PRO A 118 -4.46 -19.20 -6.12
CA PRO A 118 -4.42 -17.75 -6.24
C PRO A 118 -5.77 -17.28 -6.83
N LYS A 119 -6.55 -16.55 -6.02
CA LYS A 119 -7.76 -15.90 -6.51
C LYS A 119 -7.35 -14.88 -7.57
N ALA A 120 -8.01 -14.92 -8.71
CA ALA A 120 -7.80 -13.92 -9.76
C ALA A 120 -8.07 -12.53 -9.19
N VAL A 121 -7.13 -11.62 -9.41
CA VAL A 121 -7.25 -10.23 -8.97
C VAL A 121 -8.06 -9.49 -10.02
N GLU A 122 -9.22 -8.98 -9.61
CA GLU A 122 -10.03 -8.09 -10.44
C GLU A 122 -9.54 -6.66 -10.27
N VAL A 123 -9.23 -5.98 -11.38
CA VAL A 123 -8.73 -4.60 -11.37
C VAL A 123 -9.60 -3.76 -12.29
N LYS A 124 -10.22 -2.71 -11.73
CA LYS A 124 -10.80 -1.62 -12.51
C LYS A 124 -9.73 -0.57 -12.73
N LEU A 125 -9.40 -0.26 -13.98
CA LEU A 125 -8.33 0.70 -14.31
C LEU A 125 -8.79 2.16 -14.27
N GLU A 126 -10.08 2.40 -14.49
CA GLU A 126 -10.67 3.74 -14.53
C GLU A 126 -10.61 4.43 -13.16
N GLY A 127 -10.10 5.65 -13.08
CA GLY A 127 -10.05 6.43 -11.83
C GLY A 127 -9.17 5.82 -10.73
N LEU A 128 -8.13 5.04 -11.07
CA LEU A 128 -7.22 4.46 -10.06
C LEU A 128 -6.57 5.53 -9.16
N SER A 129 -6.11 6.64 -9.75
CA SER A 129 -5.46 7.72 -9.01
C SER A 129 -6.35 8.38 -7.94
N GLU A 130 -7.67 8.38 -8.15
CA GLU A 130 -8.66 8.96 -7.23
C GLU A 130 -8.97 8.03 -6.06
N ARG A 131 -8.64 6.74 -6.21
CA ARG A 131 -8.86 5.66 -5.24
C ARG A 131 -7.62 5.37 -4.39
N LEU A 132 -6.75 6.36 -4.25
CA LEU A 132 -5.54 6.28 -3.47
C LEU A 132 -5.77 6.84 -2.05
N HIS A 133 -5.38 6.06 -1.05
CA HIS A 133 -5.52 6.40 0.36
C HIS A 133 -4.17 6.33 1.06
N ALA A 134 -3.92 7.25 1.99
CA ALA A 134 -2.80 7.15 2.93
C ALA A 134 -3.22 6.31 4.14
N ALA A 135 -2.34 5.42 4.61
CA ALA A 135 -2.54 4.76 5.89
C ALA A 135 -2.40 5.79 7.03
N PRO A 136 -3.13 5.63 8.16
CA PRO A 136 -3.02 6.51 9.32
C PRO A 136 -1.75 6.20 10.14
N LEU A 137 -0.60 6.31 9.49
CA LEU A 137 0.73 6.11 10.06
C LEU A 137 1.53 7.38 9.85
N GLU A 138 2.32 7.75 10.85
CA GLU A 138 3.27 8.85 10.69
C GLU A 138 4.31 8.50 9.61
N PRO A 139 4.75 9.49 8.81
CA PRO A 139 5.86 9.30 7.89
C PRO A 139 7.12 8.79 8.60
N GLY A 140 7.86 7.92 7.93
CA GLY A 140 9.00 7.20 8.50
C GLY A 140 10.01 6.79 7.44
N ASN A 141 11.01 6.03 7.86
CA ASN A 141 11.93 5.34 6.95
C ASN A 141 11.49 3.87 6.92
N TYR A 142 10.64 3.53 5.95
CA TYR A 142 10.04 2.20 5.83
C TYR A 142 10.66 1.42 4.67
N SER A 143 10.82 0.12 4.84
CA SER A 143 11.31 -0.78 3.78
C SER A 143 10.66 -2.16 3.87
N TYR A 144 10.75 -2.94 2.79
CA TYR A 144 10.27 -4.33 2.73
C TYR A 144 8.81 -4.52 3.20
N LEU A 145 7.88 -3.87 2.50
CA LEU A 145 6.46 -3.99 2.80
C LEU A 145 5.93 -5.37 2.35
N SER A 146 5.17 -6.03 3.22
CA SER A 146 4.54 -7.33 2.98
C SER A 146 3.19 -7.44 3.69
N VAL A 147 2.29 -8.26 3.16
CA VAL A 147 0.97 -8.52 3.75
C VAL A 147 0.87 -10.01 4.09
N ALA A 148 0.49 -10.32 5.32
CA ALA A 148 0.23 -11.69 5.74
C ALA A 148 -0.92 -11.76 6.75
N LYS A 149 -1.82 -12.73 6.58
CA LYS A 149 -2.95 -13.01 7.51
C LYS A 149 -3.80 -11.78 7.86
N GLY A 150 -3.98 -10.86 6.92
CA GLY A 150 -4.75 -9.62 7.15
C GLY A 150 -3.99 -8.51 7.88
N SER A 151 -2.69 -8.68 8.11
CA SER A 151 -1.82 -7.67 8.71
C SER A 151 -0.76 -7.18 7.72
N LEU A 152 -0.36 -5.92 7.88
CA LEU A 152 0.68 -5.27 7.11
C LEU A 152 2.00 -5.28 7.91
N TYR A 153 3.09 -5.71 7.29
CA TYR A 153 4.42 -5.78 7.87
C TYR A 153 5.40 -4.94 7.04
N PHE A 154 6.35 -4.30 7.71
CA PHE A 154 7.43 -3.54 7.10
C PHE A 154 8.58 -3.39 8.11
N PHE A 155 9.78 -3.16 7.62
CA PHE A 155 10.91 -2.74 8.45
C PHE A 155 10.92 -1.22 8.61
N ARG A 156 11.35 -0.76 9.78
CA ARG A 156 11.51 0.65 10.13
C ARG A 156 12.93 0.88 10.64
N SER A 157 13.58 1.92 10.13
CA SER A 157 14.89 2.41 10.58
C SER A 157 14.83 3.81 11.16
#